data_AF-A0A965VS48-F1
#
_entry.id   AF-A0A965VS48-F1
#
_cell.length_a   1.000
_cell.length_b   1.000
_cell.length_c   1.000
_cell.angle_alpha   90.00
_cell.angle_beta   90.00
_cell.angle_gamma   90.00
#
_symmetry.space_group_name_H-M   'P 1'
#
loop_
_entity.id
_entity.type
_entity.pdbx_description
1 polymer ?
#
loop_
_entity_poly.entity_id
_entity_poly.type
_entity_poly.pdbx_seq_one_letter_code
_entity_poly.pdbx_strand_id
1 'polypeptide(L)'
;MQVSSVSAASSVYKPPAKLFTVAEALDALKLNSRLKVTINDSAANITNNLNALNDIQAQVNQITLSSTADKLNLNGVQLKQYEKLLPKLPDNSLVLTDTFSALNGNISILRENNARINKIVLMPATDPNAKQTISPWDAQLWSKSLNGKFEIQTQITSGVAGTATTPSTTTTTNQTVTVQPNNSTAKFTTFEDTQALAANYMGLKALDDMGMLSGIEAFKGSSITTTIAQGKALSALFNKYSTEFYLNIRDTTSNISKNIDFIANNNKKLTGITQIGNIKPLEITRDQNKKADLALSKMKNAYSIKYVG
;
A
#
# COMPACT_ATOMS: atom_id res chain seq x y z
N MET A 1 11.92 30.68 -58.77
CA MET A 1 11.20 30.90 -57.50
C MET A 1 10.53 29.59 -57.11
N GLN A 2 11.06 28.93 -56.09
CA GLN A 2 10.56 27.66 -55.59
C GLN A 2 9.41 27.96 -54.61
N VAL A 3 8.18 27.67 -54.98
CA VAL A 3 7.02 27.80 -54.10
C VAL A 3 6.96 26.56 -53.22
N SER A 4 7.37 26.70 -51.96
CA SER A 4 7.21 25.65 -50.96
C SER A 4 5.78 25.72 -50.43
N SER A 5 4.99 24.67 -50.66
CA SER A 5 3.67 24.54 -50.05
C SER A 5 3.83 24.29 -48.55
N VAL A 6 3.32 25.22 -47.75
CA VAL A 6 3.20 25.04 -46.30
C VAL A 6 2.04 24.07 -46.09
N SER A 7 2.33 22.83 -45.70
CA SER A 7 1.29 21.90 -45.24
C SER A 7 0.75 22.42 -43.92
N ALA A 8 -0.44 23.02 -43.95
CA ALA A 8 -1.18 23.30 -42.73
C ALA A 8 -1.47 21.96 -42.06
N ALA A 9 -0.88 21.73 -40.87
CA ALA A 9 -1.27 20.63 -40.02
C ALA A 9 -2.77 20.78 -39.73
N SER A 10 -3.58 19.92 -40.36
CA SER A 10 -5.01 19.83 -40.07
C SER A 10 -5.14 19.53 -38.58
N SER A 11 -5.51 20.55 -37.82
CA SER A 11 -5.90 20.39 -36.43
C SER A 11 -7.26 19.71 -36.46
N VAL A 12 -7.26 18.38 -36.57
CA VAL A 12 -8.47 17.57 -36.54
C VAL A 12 -9.14 17.84 -35.20
N TYR A 13 -10.20 18.65 -35.24
CA TYR A 13 -11.08 18.83 -34.10
C TYR A 13 -11.65 17.45 -33.75
N LYS A 14 -11.19 16.89 -32.63
CA LYS A 14 -11.77 15.66 -32.08
C LYS A 14 -12.92 16.09 -31.18
N PRO A 15 -14.19 15.87 -31.59
CA PRO A 15 -15.33 16.23 -30.74
C PRO A 15 -15.20 15.52 -29.39
N PRO A 16 -15.62 16.17 -28.29
CA PRO A 16 -15.58 15.56 -26.97
C PRO A 16 -16.35 14.24 -26.97
N ALA A 17 -15.82 13.24 -26.24
CA ALA A 17 -16.45 11.93 -26.14
C ALA A 17 -17.87 12.08 -25.57
N LYS A 18 -18.86 11.49 -26.25
CA LYS A 18 -20.25 11.50 -25.78
C LYS A 18 -20.33 10.82 -24.41
N LEU A 19 -20.93 11.51 -23.46
CA LEU A 19 -21.28 10.96 -22.15
C LEU A 19 -22.68 10.38 -22.23
N PHE A 20 -22.88 9.22 -21.61
CA PHE A 20 -24.15 8.53 -21.53
C PHE A 20 -24.59 8.42 -20.07
N THR A 21 -25.87 8.60 -19.80
CA THR A 21 -26.47 8.00 -18.59
C THR A 21 -26.44 6.47 -18.71
N VAL A 22 -26.65 5.75 -17.61
CA VAL A 22 -26.68 4.28 -17.65
C VAL A 22 -27.76 3.78 -18.61
N ALA A 23 -28.95 4.40 -18.57
CA ALA A 23 -30.07 4.03 -19.44
C ALA A 23 -29.71 4.23 -20.93
N GLU A 24 -29.18 5.40 -21.29
CA GLU A 24 -28.78 5.70 -22.67
C GLU A 24 -27.66 4.78 -23.16
N ALA A 25 -26.71 4.42 -22.28
CA ALA A 25 -25.64 3.50 -22.62
C ALA A 25 -26.19 2.11 -22.97
N LEU A 26 -27.12 1.59 -22.16
CA LEU A 26 -27.75 0.29 -22.39
C LEU A 26 -28.56 0.28 -23.71
N ASP A 27 -29.31 1.34 -23.99
CA ASP A 27 -30.08 1.44 -25.23
C ASP A 27 -29.18 1.60 -26.47
N ALA A 28 -28.12 2.39 -26.38
CA ALA A 28 -27.14 2.51 -27.45
C ALA A 28 -26.44 1.17 -27.75
N LEU A 29 -26.19 0.35 -26.72
CA LEU A 29 -25.56 -0.96 -26.86
C LEU A 29 -26.48 -2.03 -27.44
N LYS A 30 -27.81 -1.90 -27.28
CA LYS A 30 -28.78 -2.74 -28.01
C LYS A 30 -28.70 -2.51 -29.51
N LEU A 31 -28.46 -1.26 -29.93
CA LEU A 31 -28.31 -0.90 -31.34
C LEU A 31 -26.92 -1.26 -31.89
N ASN A 32 -25.87 -1.12 -31.07
CA ASN A 32 -24.50 -1.46 -31.44
C ASN A 32 -23.73 -2.05 -30.25
N SER A 33 -23.67 -3.37 -30.19
CA SER A 33 -23.01 -4.13 -29.10
C SER A 33 -21.50 -3.94 -29.00
N ARG A 34 -20.86 -3.33 -30.01
CA ARG A 34 -19.43 -3.01 -30.04
C ARG A 34 -19.11 -1.57 -29.65
N LEU A 35 -20.13 -0.74 -29.44
CA LEU A 35 -19.94 0.64 -29.02
C LEU A 35 -19.16 0.69 -27.69
N LYS A 36 -18.25 1.65 -27.57
CA LYS A 36 -17.62 2.00 -26.29
C LYS A 36 -18.32 3.19 -25.68
N VAL A 37 -18.69 3.09 -24.41
CA VAL A 37 -19.46 4.11 -23.71
C VAL A 37 -18.66 4.69 -22.54
N THR A 38 -18.72 6.01 -22.38
CA THR A 38 -18.31 6.68 -21.15
C THR A 38 -19.58 7.10 -20.42
N ILE A 39 -19.73 6.64 -19.18
CA ILE A 39 -20.95 6.81 -18.40
C ILE A 39 -20.78 8.00 -17.46
N ASN A 40 -21.75 8.89 -17.41
CA ASN A 40 -21.86 9.95 -16.39
C ASN A 40 -23.27 9.93 -15.81
N ASP A 41 -23.39 9.52 -14.55
CA ASP A 41 -24.70 9.35 -13.90
C ASP A 41 -24.60 9.53 -12.38
N SER A 42 -25.74 9.57 -11.69
CA SER A 42 -25.77 9.64 -10.23
C SER A 42 -25.25 8.34 -9.60
N ALA A 43 -24.68 8.43 -8.40
CA ALA A 43 -24.21 7.25 -7.67
C ALA A 43 -25.36 6.25 -7.39
N ALA A 44 -26.58 6.74 -7.17
CA ALA A 44 -27.76 5.91 -6.97
C ALA A 44 -28.11 5.11 -8.23
N ASN A 45 -28.13 5.77 -9.40
CA ASN A 45 -28.41 5.10 -10.67
C ASN A 45 -27.34 4.08 -11.02
N ILE A 46 -26.06 4.40 -10.80
CA ILE A 46 -24.97 3.46 -11.04
C ILE A 46 -25.12 2.25 -10.10
N THR A 47 -25.35 2.47 -8.81
CA THR A 47 -25.52 1.41 -7.80
C THR A 47 -26.68 0.46 -8.16
N ASN A 48 -27.83 1.01 -8.55
CA ASN A 48 -29.01 0.22 -8.92
C ASN A 48 -28.80 -0.60 -10.21
N ASN A 49 -27.84 -0.22 -11.05
CA ASN A 49 -27.59 -0.85 -12.34
C ASN A 49 -26.24 -1.58 -12.42
N LEU A 50 -25.55 -1.82 -11.30
CA LEU A 50 -24.22 -2.45 -11.32
C LEU A 50 -24.21 -3.82 -12.01
N ASN A 51 -25.26 -4.63 -11.85
CA ASN A 51 -25.38 -5.91 -12.57
C ASN A 51 -25.39 -5.72 -14.09
N ALA A 52 -26.27 -4.84 -14.59
CA ALA A 52 -26.35 -4.54 -16.02
C ALA A 52 -25.04 -3.95 -16.55
N LEU A 53 -24.40 -3.04 -15.80
CA LEU A 53 -23.09 -2.50 -16.14
C LEU A 53 -22.01 -3.59 -16.18
N ASN A 54 -22.11 -4.59 -15.30
CA ASN A 54 -21.15 -5.69 -15.24
C ASN A 54 -21.28 -6.63 -16.44
N ASP A 55 -22.50 -6.81 -16.95
CA ASP A 55 -22.75 -7.59 -18.16
C ASP A 55 -22.15 -6.90 -19.40
N ILE A 56 -22.19 -5.57 -19.45
CA ILE A 56 -21.61 -4.76 -20.53
C ILE A 56 -20.19 -4.24 -20.22
N GLN A 57 -19.52 -4.82 -19.22
CA GLN A 57 -18.29 -4.24 -18.70
C GLN A 57 -17.23 -4.03 -19.79
N ALA A 58 -17.15 -4.87 -20.83
CA ALA A 58 -16.13 -4.77 -21.85
C ALA A 58 -16.33 -3.50 -22.70
N GLN A 59 -17.55 -2.99 -22.78
CA GLN A 59 -17.95 -1.82 -23.55
C GLN A 59 -17.85 -0.52 -22.76
N VAL A 60 -17.86 -0.58 -21.43
CA VAL A 60 -17.66 0.61 -20.59
C VAL A 60 -16.19 1.02 -20.63
N ASN A 61 -15.89 2.25 -21.07
CA ASN A 61 -14.53 2.81 -21.02
C ASN A 61 -14.24 3.42 -19.65
N GLN A 62 -15.17 4.23 -19.16
CA GLN A 62 -15.04 4.96 -17.90
C GLN A 62 -16.43 5.25 -17.34
N ILE A 63 -16.52 5.35 -16.02
CA ILE A 63 -17.68 5.80 -15.27
C ILE A 63 -17.28 7.08 -14.53
N THR A 64 -18.13 8.10 -14.56
CA THR A 64 -18.04 9.31 -13.74
C THR A 64 -19.33 9.48 -12.96
N LEU A 65 -19.22 10.11 -11.78
CA LEU A 65 -20.38 10.47 -10.97
C LEU A 65 -20.78 11.90 -11.29
N SER A 66 -22.07 12.14 -11.51
CA SER A 66 -22.59 13.49 -11.78
C SER A 66 -22.31 14.48 -10.64
N SER A 67 -22.10 13.96 -9.43
CA SER A 67 -21.65 14.69 -8.25
C SER A 67 -20.39 14.05 -7.68
N THR A 68 -19.37 14.87 -7.43
CA THR A 68 -18.14 14.43 -6.76
C THR A 68 -18.32 14.19 -5.27
N ALA A 69 -19.43 14.66 -4.68
CA ALA A 69 -19.78 14.40 -3.28
C ALA A 69 -20.35 13.00 -3.09
N ASP A 70 -21.06 12.48 -4.09
CA ASP A 70 -21.70 11.17 -4.02
C ASP A 70 -20.66 10.03 -4.11
N LYS A 71 -21.01 8.89 -3.53
CA LYS A 71 -20.16 7.69 -3.50
C LYS A 71 -21.00 6.44 -3.72
N LEU A 72 -20.40 5.41 -4.29
CA LEU A 72 -20.99 4.08 -4.39
C LEU A 72 -20.68 3.31 -3.11
N ASN A 73 -21.70 2.79 -2.45
CA ASN A 73 -21.52 1.93 -1.28
C ASN A 73 -21.54 0.46 -1.72
N LEU A 74 -20.44 -0.27 -1.51
CA LEU A 74 -20.32 -1.68 -1.85
C LEU A 74 -19.93 -2.52 -0.63
N ASN A 75 -20.41 -3.75 -0.58
CA ASN A 75 -19.93 -4.76 0.37
C ASN A 75 -18.85 -5.67 -0.26
N GLY A 76 -18.29 -6.61 0.51
CA GLY A 76 -17.23 -7.51 0.04
C GLY A 76 -17.66 -8.44 -1.09
N VAL A 77 -18.93 -8.87 -1.11
CA VAL A 77 -19.48 -9.68 -2.21
C VAL A 77 -19.54 -8.86 -3.50
N GLN A 78 -20.07 -7.65 -3.44
CA GLN A 78 -20.19 -6.74 -4.57
C GLN A 78 -18.82 -6.27 -5.09
N LEU A 79 -17.86 -6.03 -4.19
CA LEU A 79 -16.48 -5.70 -4.55
C LEU A 79 -15.86 -6.77 -5.46
N LYS A 80 -16.06 -8.05 -5.12
CA LYS A 80 -15.60 -9.18 -5.94
C LYS A 80 -16.40 -9.32 -7.22
N GLN A 81 -17.72 -9.22 -7.14
CA GLN A 81 -18.60 -9.37 -8.29
C GLN A 81 -18.31 -8.35 -9.39
N TYR A 82 -18.00 -7.11 -9.01
CA TYR A 82 -17.79 -5.99 -9.92
C TYR A 82 -16.31 -5.64 -10.13
N GLU A 83 -15.38 -6.54 -9.81
CA GLU A 83 -13.92 -6.30 -9.80
C GLU A 83 -13.41 -5.63 -11.10
N LYS A 84 -14.01 -5.96 -12.24
CA LYS A 84 -13.59 -5.45 -13.56
C LYS A 84 -14.20 -4.08 -13.93
N LEU A 85 -15.25 -3.66 -13.21
CA LEU A 85 -15.81 -2.32 -13.31
C LEU A 85 -15.10 -1.32 -12.40
N LEU A 86 -14.61 -1.76 -11.23
CA LEU A 86 -14.01 -0.85 -10.25
C LEU A 86 -12.90 0.03 -10.83
N PRO A 87 -11.96 -0.49 -11.66
CA PRO A 87 -10.91 0.33 -12.26
C PRO A 87 -11.42 1.46 -13.17
N LYS A 88 -12.70 1.46 -13.55
CA LYS A 88 -13.33 2.44 -14.45
C LYS A 88 -14.01 3.59 -13.70
N LEU A 89 -14.17 3.46 -12.39
CA LEU A 89 -14.70 4.51 -11.52
C LEU A 89 -13.66 5.62 -11.32
N PRO A 90 -14.05 6.83 -10.89
CA PRO A 90 -13.09 7.86 -10.53
C PRO A 90 -12.42 7.55 -9.17
N ASP A 91 -11.36 8.28 -8.85
CA ASP A 91 -10.74 8.23 -7.52
C ASP A 91 -11.72 8.72 -6.45
N ASN A 92 -11.54 8.26 -5.21
CA ASN A 92 -12.40 8.60 -4.08
C ASN A 92 -13.91 8.43 -4.35
N SER A 93 -14.32 7.43 -5.12
CA SER A 93 -15.72 7.20 -5.49
C SER A 93 -16.40 6.09 -4.70
N LEU A 94 -15.64 5.27 -3.97
CA LEU A 94 -16.11 4.08 -3.27
C LEU A 94 -16.16 4.28 -1.76
N VAL A 95 -17.29 3.88 -1.16
CA VAL A 95 -17.43 3.59 0.27
C VAL A 95 -17.59 2.08 0.39
N LEU A 96 -16.83 1.44 1.28
CA LEU A 96 -16.94 0.01 1.51
C LEU A 96 -17.58 -0.25 2.86
N THR A 97 -18.63 -1.06 2.91
CA THR A 97 -19.34 -1.41 4.15
C THR A 97 -19.53 -2.92 4.24
N ASP A 98 -18.76 -3.59 5.11
CA ASP A 98 -18.89 -5.03 5.39
C ASP A 98 -18.09 -5.40 6.66
N THR A 99 -18.10 -6.67 7.04
CA THR A 99 -17.19 -7.24 8.04
C THR A 99 -15.72 -7.18 7.57
N PHE A 100 -14.80 -7.09 8.53
CA PHE A 100 -13.36 -7.14 8.24
C PHE A 100 -12.97 -8.38 7.43
N SER A 101 -13.50 -9.56 7.79
CA SER A 101 -13.19 -10.82 7.10
C SER A 101 -13.60 -10.80 5.63
N ALA A 102 -14.81 -10.29 5.31
CA ALA A 102 -15.30 -10.22 3.94
C ALA A 102 -14.48 -9.26 3.07
N LEU A 103 -14.08 -8.11 3.61
CA LEU A 103 -13.23 -7.16 2.88
C LEU A 103 -11.80 -7.69 2.75
N ASN A 104 -11.21 -8.20 3.83
CA ASN A 104 -9.85 -8.72 3.84
C ASN A 104 -9.71 -9.98 2.94
N GLY A 105 -10.78 -10.77 2.78
CA GLY A 105 -10.82 -11.85 1.80
C GLY A 105 -10.65 -11.39 0.34
N ASN A 106 -10.86 -10.10 0.06
CA ASN A 106 -10.70 -9.47 -1.25
C ASN A 106 -9.51 -8.48 -1.29
N ILE A 107 -8.49 -8.68 -0.46
CA ILE A 107 -7.40 -7.71 -0.27
C ILE A 107 -6.68 -7.31 -1.56
N SER A 108 -6.49 -8.22 -2.52
CA SER A 108 -5.90 -7.88 -3.82
C SER A 108 -6.73 -6.85 -4.59
N ILE A 109 -8.06 -7.01 -4.61
CA ILE A 109 -8.98 -6.08 -5.28
C ILE A 109 -8.95 -4.72 -4.56
N LEU A 110 -8.91 -4.71 -3.24
CA LEU A 110 -8.81 -3.48 -2.44
C LEU A 110 -7.51 -2.70 -2.73
N ARG A 111 -6.39 -3.41 -2.85
CA ARG A 111 -5.08 -2.81 -3.15
C ARG A 111 -5.08 -2.15 -4.53
N GLU A 112 -5.55 -2.86 -5.55
CA GLU A 112 -5.66 -2.34 -6.92
C GLU A 112 -6.56 -1.10 -7.01
N ASN A 113 -7.61 -1.07 -6.18
CA ASN A 113 -8.58 0.02 -6.17
C ASN A 113 -8.36 1.02 -5.03
N ASN A 114 -7.18 1.04 -4.38
CA ASN A 114 -6.96 1.88 -3.21
C ASN A 114 -7.25 3.35 -3.49
N ALA A 115 -6.84 3.91 -4.64
CA ALA A 115 -7.13 5.30 -5.01
C ALA A 115 -8.64 5.62 -5.12
N ARG A 116 -9.46 4.60 -5.39
CA ARG A 116 -10.92 4.72 -5.55
C ARG A 116 -11.66 4.67 -4.23
N ILE A 117 -11.07 4.03 -3.23
CA ILE A 117 -11.64 3.89 -1.89
C ILE A 117 -11.51 5.23 -1.17
N ASN A 118 -12.65 5.85 -0.88
CA ASN A 118 -12.77 7.04 -0.06
C ASN A 118 -12.71 6.67 1.43
N LYS A 119 -13.52 5.70 1.86
CA LYS A 119 -13.56 5.23 3.25
C LYS A 119 -14.04 3.79 3.34
N ILE A 120 -13.68 3.15 4.45
CA ILE A 120 -14.10 1.81 4.82
C ILE A 120 -14.90 1.90 6.12
N VAL A 121 -16.02 1.20 6.19
CA VAL A 121 -16.89 1.08 7.36
C VAL A 121 -16.95 -0.40 7.70
N LEU A 122 -16.33 -0.78 8.81
CA LEU A 122 -16.34 -2.15 9.29
C LEU A 122 -17.61 -2.41 10.08
N MET A 123 -18.36 -3.43 9.69
CA MET A 123 -19.44 -3.94 10.52
C MET A 123 -18.84 -4.58 11.79
N PRO A 124 -19.53 -4.48 12.95
CA PRO A 124 -19.07 -5.10 14.18
C PRO A 124 -18.75 -6.59 13.96
N ALA A 125 -17.62 -7.03 14.49
CA ALA A 125 -17.30 -8.45 14.52
C ALA A 125 -18.31 -9.17 15.43
N THR A 126 -18.67 -10.40 15.08
CA THR A 126 -19.50 -11.27 15.91
C THR A 126 -18.81 -11.60 17.24
N ASP A 127 -17.48 -11.69 17.22
CA ASP A 127 -16.64 -11.71 18.41
C ASP A 127 -15.92 -10.35 18.54
N PRO A 128 -16.24 -9.53 19.57
CA PRO A 128 -15.60 -8.23 19.79
C PRO A 128 -14.11 -8.34 20.16
N ASN A 129 -13.65 -9.53 20.54
CA ASN A 129 -12.24 -9.80 20.85
C ASN A 129 -11.46 -10.36 19.65
N ALA A 130 -12.12 -10.64 18.53
CA ALA A 130 -11.47 -11.13 17.34
C ALA A 130 -10.46 -10.09 16.84
N LYS A 131 -9.17 -10.47 16.88
CA LYS A 131 -8.07 -9.64 16.41
C LYS A 131 -8.20 -9.43 14.90
N GLN A 132 -8.30 -8.17 14.47
CA GLN A 132 -8.24 -7.82 13.05
C GLN A 132 -6.77 -7.67 12.66
N THR A 133 -6.17 -8.77 12.25
CA THR A 133 -4.75 -8.80 11.87
C THR A 133 -4.58 -8.30 10.45
N ILE A 134 -3.77 -7.27 10.27
CA ILE A 134 -3.44 -6.71 8.94
C ILE A 134 -1.94 -6.75 8.71
N SER A 135 -1.53 -6.85 7.45
CA SER A 135 -0.12 -6.70 7.14
C SER A 135 0.29 -5.22 7.22
N PRO A 136 1.55 -4.92 7.57
CA PRO A 136 2.08 -3.56 7.54
C PRO A 136 1.92 -2.85 6.19
N TRP A 137 1.91 -3.59 5.08
CA TRP A 137 1.78 -3.04 3.72
C TRP A 137 0.36 -2.59 3.40
N ASP A 138 -0.63 -3.15 4.10
CA ASP A 138 -2.03 -2.77 3.96
C ASP A 138 -2.43 -1.65 4.91
N ALA A 139 -1.52 -1.19 5.78
CA ALA A 139 -1.83 -0.18 6.79
C ALA A 139 -2.37 1.11 6.19
N GLN A 140 -1.88 1.54 5.02
CA GLN A 140 -2.39 2.75 4.35
C GLN A 140 -3.79 2.56 3.75
N LEU A 141 -4.12 1.34 3.33
CA LEU A 141 -5.47 1.00 2.89
C LEU A 141 -6.41 0.99 4.10
N TRP A 142 -6.03 0.27 5.16
CA TRP A 142 -6.84 0.13 6.36
C TRP A 142 -6.94 1.42 7.17
N SER A 143 -6.02 2.38 7.01
CA SER A 143 -6.15 3.72 7.58
C SER A 143 -7.28 4.54 6.98
N LYS A 144 -8.01 4.03 5.97
CA LYS A 144 -9.26 4.61 5.46
C LYS A 144 -10.49 4.11 6.22
N SER A 145 -10.32 3.21 7.18
CA SER A 145 -11.40 2.68 8.00
C SER A 145 -11.85 3.72 9.01
N LEU A 146 -13.18 3.91 9.14
CA LEU A 146 -13.76 4.78 10.16
C LEU A 146 -13.78 4.14 11.55
N ASN A 147 -13.69 2.81 11.59
CA ASN A 147 -13.76 2.01 12.79
C ASN A 147 -12.99 0.70 12.58
N GLY A 148 -12.71 0.01 13.68
CA GLY A 148 -11.86 -1.18 13.71
C GLY A 148 -10.79 -1.10 14.78
N LYS A 149 -10.20 -2.25 15.09
CA LYS A 149 -9.06 -2.39 16.00
C LYS A 149 -8.10 -3.39 15.38
N PHE A 150 -6.96 -2.88 14.92
CA PHE A 150 -6.02 -3.62 14.09
C PHE A 150 -4.76 -3.98 14.85
N GLU A 151 -4.33 -5.23 14.66
CA GLU A 151 -3.01 -5.69 15.07
C GLU A 151 -2.16 -5.90 13.82
N ILE A 152 -0.96 -5.34 13.83
CA ILE A 152 -0.05 -5.48 12.70
C ILE A 152 0.67 -6.82 12.82
N GLN A 153 0.51 -7.68 11.82
CA GLN A 153 1.20 -8.95 11.72
C GLN A 153 2.26 -8.91 10.62
N THR A 154 3.50 -9.14 11.00
CA THR A 154 4.68 -8.99 10.13
C THR A 154 5.15 -10.33 9.56
N GLN A 155 4.65 -11.44 10.14
CA GLN A 155 4.91 -12.81 9.75
C GLN A 155 3.60 -13.60 9.77
N ILE A 156 3.21 -14.21 8.65
CA ILE A 156 2.17 -15.26 8.66
C ILE A 156 2.91 -16.59 8.73
N THR A 157 2.62 -17.38 9.77
CA THR A 157 2.98 -18.80 9.74
C THR A 157 1.94 -19.49 8.88
N SER A 158 2.26 -19.80 7.64
CA SER A 158 1.42 -20.68 6.82
C SER A 158 1.88 -22.13 7.05
N GLY A 159 0.95 -22.99 7.46
CA GLY A 159 1.16 -24.43 7.40
C GLY A 159 1.14 -24.84 5.93
N VAL A 160 2.29 -25.13 5.34
CA VAL A 160 2.33 -25.71 4.00
C VAL A 160 2.17 -27.22 4.16
N ALA A 161 1.00 -27.74 3.79
CA ALA A 161 0.81 -29.18 3.68
C ALA A 161 1.56 -29.67 2.44
N GLY A 162 2.75 -30.26 2.64
CA GLY A 162 3.42 -30.99 1.58
C GLY A 162 2.80 -32.39 1.41
N THR A 163 2.42 -32.76 0.20
CA THR A 163 2.21 -34.17 -0.13
C THR A 163 3.57 -34.83 -0.31
N ALA A 164 3.95 -35.73 0.61
CA ALA A 164 5.12 -36.58 0.42
C ALA A 164 4.93 -37.43 -0.85
N THR A 165 6.01 -37.63 -1.62
CA THR A 165 6.04 -38.52 -2.80
C THR A 165 6.02 -40.02 -2.43
N THR A 166 5.79 -40.34 -1.16
CA THR A 166 5.58 -41.70 -0.64
C THR A 166 4.31 -41.73 0.22
N PRO A 167 3.51 -42.82 0.17
CA PRO A 167 2.30 -42.90 1.00
C PRO A 167 2.70 -42.99 2.48
N SER A 168 2.09 -42.13 3.32
CA SER A 168 1.92 -42.30 4.78
C SER A 168 2.67 -41.38 5.76
N THR A 169 3.13 -40.18 5.37
CA THR A 169 3.36 -39.09 6.34
C THR A 169 3.03 -37.72 5.77
N THR A 170 2.04 -37.03 6.32
CA THR A 170 1.88 -35.58 6.11
C THR A 170 2.85 -34.86 7.02
N THR A 171 3.94 -34.30 6.48
CA THR A 171 4.79 -33.38 7.24
C THR A 171 4.24 -31.97 7.11
N THR A 172 3.78 -31.39 8.22
CA THR A 172 3.50 -29.95 8.32
C THR A 172 4.82 -29.24 8.57
N THR A 173 5.38 -28.59 7.55
CA THR A 173 6.48 -27.64 7.77
C THR A 173 5.89 -26.26 8.07
N ASN A 174 6.17 -25.77 9.28
CA ASN A 174 5.86 -24.38 9.64
C ASN A 174 6.86 -23.48 8.91
N GLN A 175 6.42 -22.74 7.89
CA GLN A 175 7.24 -21.73 7.25
C GLN A 175 6.84 -20.37 7.82
N THR A 176 7.81 -19.64 8.38
CA THR A 176 7.66 -18.23 8.75
C THR A 176 7.78 -17.40 7.47
N VAL A 177 6.69 -16.75 7.06
CA VAL A 177 6.63 -16.02 5.79
C VAL A 177 6.30 -14.54 6.02
N THR A 178 7.06 -13.66 5.38
CA THR A 178 6.77 -12.23 5.27
C THR A 178 5.59 -11.98 4.32
N VAL A 179 4.58 -11.22 4.78
CA VAL A 179 3.32 -11.02 4.05
C VAL A 179 3.49 -9.97 2.96
N GLN A 180 3.50 -10.34 1.68
CA GLN A 180 3.48 -9.36 0.59
C GLN A 180 2.34 -9.55 -0.42
N PRO A 181 1.89 -8.47 -1.07
CA PRO A 181 0.94 -8.53 -2.18
C PRO A 181 1.63 -8.95 -3.47
N ASN A 182 1.41 -10.17 -3.97
CA ASN A 182 1.45 -10.35 -5.41
C ASN A 182 0.38 -11.33 -5.92
N ASN A 183 -0.19 -10.97 -7.07
CA ASN A 183 -1.33 -11.59 -7.71
C ASN A 183 -0.87 -12.71 -8.65
N SER A 184 -0.41 -13.82 -8.10
CA SER A 184 -0.37 -15.16 -8.74
C SER A 184 0.47 -16.06 -7.86
N THR A 185 -0.10 -17.21 -7.47
CA THR A 185 0.58 -18.36 -6.83
C THR A 185 1.76 -17.98 -5.95
N ALA A 186 1.54 -17.78 -4.65
CA ALA A 186 2.54 -17.52 -3.59
C ALA A 186 3.99 -17.82 -4.03
N LYS A 187 4.62 -16.87 -4.73
CA LYS A 187 6.03 -16.93 -5.08
C LYS A 187 6.73 -15.99 -4.12
N PHE A 188 7.22 -16.62 -3.06
CA PHE A 188 8.15 -16.06 -2.09
C PHE A 188 9.37 -15.54 -2.84
N THR A 189 9.57 -14.23 -2.83
CA THR A 189 10.90 -13.68 -3.14
C THR A 189 11.34 -12.88 -1.95
N THR A 190 12.31 -13.43 -1.23
CA THR A 190 13.07 -12.72 -0.21
C THR A 190 13.68 -11.44 -0.81
N PHE A 191 13.78 -10.41 0.04
CA PHE A 191 14.68 -9.25 -0.05
C PHE A 191 14.17 -7.89 -0.57
N GLU A 192 13.00 -7.77 -1.20
CA GLU A 192 12.45 -6.45 -1.63
C GLU A 192 11.50 -5.80 -0.58
N ASP A 193 11.13 -6.53 0.48
CA ASP A 193 9.94 -6.22 1.30
C ASP A 193 10.06 -5.11 2.35
N THR A 194 11.29 -4.80 2.80
CA THR A 194 11.51 -3.94 3.97
C THR A 194 11.48 -2.44 3.65
N GLN A 195 11.75 -2.09 2.39
CA GLN A 195 11.72 -0.71 1.90
C GLN A 195 10.27 -0.22 1.73
N ALA A 196 9.35 -1.12 1.35
CA ALA A 196 7.93 -0.84 1.28
C ALA A 196 7.31 -0.55 2.65
N LEU A 197 7.78 -1.19 3.73
CA LEU A 197 7.34 -0.86 5.10
C LEU A 197 7.73 0.57 5.50
N ALA A 198 8.96 0.99 5.19
CA ALA A 198 9.40 2.36 5.45
C ALA A 198 8.62 3.39 4.61
N ALA A 199 8.18 3.03 3.40
CA ALA A 199 7.26 3.86 2.61
C ALA A 199 5.84 3.88 3.19
N ASN A 200 5.37 2.76 3.73
CA ASN A 200 4.01 2.58 4.25
C ASN A 200 3.84 2.98 5.73
N TYR A 201 4.89 3.48 6.39
CA TYR A 201 4.84 3.92 7.80
C TYR A 201 3.76 4.99 8.06
N MET A 202 3.39 5.77 7.04
CA MET A 202 2.31 6.76 7.15
C MET A 202 0.95 6.11 7.39
N GLY A 203 0.69 4.95 6.80
CA GLY A 203 -0.52 4.18 7.10
C GLY A 203 -0.54 3.70 8.55
N LEU A 204 0.59 3.16 9.02
CA LEU A 204 0.74 2.73 10.41
C LEU A 204 0.55 3.90 11.39
N LYS A 205 1.17 5.05 11.10
CA LYS A 205 1.01 6.26 11.91
C LYS A 205 -0.44 6.75 11.88
N ALA A 206 -1.10 6.76 10.74
CA ALA A 206 -2.49 7.17 10.65
C ALA A 206 -3.41 6.27 11.49
N LEU A 207 -3.19 4.95 11.46
CA LEU A 207 -3.90 4.02 12.34
C LEU A 207 -3.62 4.28 13.82
N ASP A 208 -2.38 4.62 14.18
CA ASP A 208 -1.99 5.00 15.54
C ASP A 208 -2.69 6.28 16.01
N ASP A 209 -2.65 7.32 15.18
CA ASP A 209 -3.24 8.64 15.45
C ASP A 209 -4.76 8.56 15.63
N MET A 210 -5.42 7.66 14.87
CA MET A 210 -6.85 7.38 15.01
C MET A 210 -7.18 6.44 16.19
N GLY A 211 -6.18 5.97 16.94
CA GLY A 211 -6.37 5.03 18.05
C GLY A 211 -6.88 3.66 17.60
N MET A 212 -6.62 3.29 16.35
CA MET A 212 -7.10 2.04 15.75
C MET A 212 -6.07 0.90 15.86
N LEU A 213 -4.81 1.19 16.14
CA LEU A 213 -3.81 0.16 16.43
C LEU A 213 -3.97 -0.37 17.85
N SER A 214 -4.04 -1.70 17.99
CA SER A 214 -4.02 -2.43 19.26
C SER A 214 -2.66 -3.07 19.55
N GLY A 215 -1.83 -3.29 18.52
CA GLY A 215 -0.52 -3.90 18.67
C GLY A 215 0.25 -4.00 17.36
N ILE A 216 1.56 -4.21 17.48
CA ILE A 216 2.44 -4.50 16.35
C ILE A 216 3.32 -5.69 16.73
N GLU A 217 3.17 -6.80 16.01
CA GLU A 217 3.96 -8.00 16.22
C GLU A 217 5.44 -7.76 15.87
N ALA A 218 6.35 -8.39 16.62
CA ALA A 218 7.79 -8.27 16.42
C ALA A 218 8.21 -8.62 14.97
N PHE A 219 9.10 -7.82 14.39
CA PHE A 219 9.73 -8.10 13.10
C PHE A 219 10.93 -9.03 13.32
N LYS A 220 10.68 -10.31 13.64
CA LYS A 220 11.75 -11.23 14.01
C LYS A 220 12.65 -11.53 12.81
N GLY A 221 13.94 -11.22 12.93
CA GLY A 221 14.98 -11.67 11.99
C GLY A 221 15.15 -10.87 10.69
N SER A 222 14.37 -9.80 10.47
CA SER A 222 14.53 -8.94 9.28
C SER A 222 14.78 -7.48 9.67
N SER A 223 15.77 -6.83 9.06
CA SER A 223 16.04 -5.41 9.26
C SER A 223 15.26 -4.53 8.28
N ILE A 224 14.68 -3.46 8.79
CA ILE A 224 13.87 -2.52 8.01
C ILE A 224 14.81 -1.53 7.33
N THR A 225 14.88 -1.58 6.00
CA THR A 225 15.71 -0.63 5.24
C THR A 225 15.00 0.71 5.12
N THR A 226 15.64 1.78 5.61
CA THR A 226 14.98 3.07 5.83
C THR A 226 15.95 4.25 5.69
N THR A 227 15.44 5.43 5.33
CA THR A 227 16.14 6.69 5.62
C THR A 227 16.13 6.95 7.13
N ILE A 228 16.94 7.89 7.62
CA ILE A 228 16.95 8.25 9.05
C ILE A 228 15.62 8.86 9.48
N ALA A 229 15.00 9.68 8.63
CA ALA A 229 13.73 10.32 8.95
C ALA A 229 12.62 9.26 9.17
N GLN A 230 12.50 8.32 8.24
CA GLN A 230 11.59 7.18 8.36
C GLN A 230 11.97 6.30 9.57
N GLY A 231 13.26 6.05 9.80
CA GLY A 231 13.75 5.22 10.90
C GLY A 231 13.41 5.80 12.27
N LYS A 232 13.49 7.13 12.42
CA LYS A 232 13.04 7.84 13.63
C LYS A 232 11.55 7.63 13.89
N ALA A 233 10.72 7.84 12.86
CA ALA A 233 9.28 7.69 12.97
C ALA A 233 8.88 6.24 13.32
N LEU A 234 9.48 5.26 12.64
CA LEU A 234 9.27 3.84 12.92
C LEU A 234 9.73 3.47 14.33
N SER A 235 10.89 3.95 14.77
CA SER A 235 11.40 3.68 16.12
C SER A 235 10.46 4.20 17.20
N ALA A 236 9.94 5.43 17.02
CA ALA A 236 8.98 6.00 17.98
C ALA A 236 7.71 5.15 18.07
N LEU A 237 7.16 4.75 16.91
CA LEU A 237 5.96 3.91 16.86
C LEU A 237 6.21 2.52 17.46
N PHE A 238 7.27 1.82 17.05
CA PHE A 238 7.54 0.46 17.51
C PHE A 238 7.91 0.40 19.00
N ASN A 239 8.61 1.42 19.51
CA ASN A 239 8.86 1.52 20.95
C ASN A 239 7.55 1.71 21.74
N LYS A 240 6.58 2.49 21.23
CA LYS A 240 5.25 2.66 21.86
C LYS A 240 4.53 1.32 22.06
N TYR A 241 4.66 0.41 21.09
CA TYR A 241 4.06 -0.93 21.14
C TYR A 241 4.98 -2.02 21.69
N SER A 242 6.14 -1.65 22.25
CA SER A 242 7.16 -2.59 22.74
C SER A 242 7.56 -3.65 21.71
N THR A 243 7.48 -3.30 20.43
CA THR A 243 7.77 -4.19 19.30
C THR A 243 9.28 -4.34 19.13
N GLU A 244 9.76 -5.56 18.96
CA GLU A 244 11.14 -5.79 18.57
C GLU A 244 11.32 -5.50 17.07
N PHE A 245 12.28 -4.64 16.73
CA PHE A 245 12.61 -4.25 15.37
C PHE A 245 14.10 -4.04 15.21
N TYR A 246 14.55 -4.08 13.95
CA TYR A 246 15.91 -3.78 13.55
C TYR A 246 15.89 -2.86 12.33
N LEU A 247 16.85 -1.96 12.20
CA LEU A 247 16.94 -0.97 11.13
C LEU A 247 18.24 -1.13 10.34
N ASN A 248 18.12 -0.99 9.02
CA ASN A 248 19.24 -0.80 8.10
C ASN A 248 19.13 0.60 7.49
N ILE A 249 20.00 1.51 7.91
CA ILE A 249 19.93 2.91 7.49
C ILE A 249 20.59 3.08 6.12
N ARG A 250 19.86 3.65 5.15
CA ARG A 250 20.41 4.09 3.87
C ARG A 250 20.02 5.54 3.64
N ASP A 251 20.99 6.46 3.78
CA ASP A 251 20.70 7.89 3.72
C ASP A 251 21.92 8.70 3.24
N THR A 252 21.71 9.97 2.91
CA THR A 252 22.78 10.88 2.51
C THR A 252 23.73 11.17 3.67
N THR A 253 24.99 11.46 3.36
CA THR A 253 26.00 11.90 4.33
C THR A 253 25.51 13.04 5.23
N SER A 254 24.82 14.02 4.64
CA SER A 254 24.29 15.19 5.36
C SER A 254 23.26 14.77 6.41
N ASN A 255 22.33 13.88 6.04
CA ASN A 255 21.33 13.38 6.97
C ASN A 255 21.95 12.50 8.05
N ILE A 256 22.92 11.64 7.72
CA ILE A 256 23.65 10.82 8.70
C ILE A 256 24.38 11.69 9.71
N SER A 257 25.14 12.67 9.25
CA SER A 257 25.92 13.58 10.11
C SER A 257 25.02 14.36 11.06
N LYS A 258 23.96 15.00 10.53
CA LYS A 258 23.00 15.80 11.33
C LYS A 258 22.24 14.98 12.37
N ASN A 259 22.14 13.67 12.20
CA ASN A 259 21.33 12.80 13.04
C ASN A 259 22.15 11.70 13.72
N ILE A 260 23.45 11.93 13.91
CA ILE A 260 24.37 10.94 14.49
C ILE A 260 23.96 10.53 15.91
N ASP A 261 23.37 11.42 16.70
CA ASP A 261 22.89 11.10 18.04
C ASP A 261 21.74 10.08 18.03
N PHE A 262 20.86 10.14 17.03
CA PHE A 262 19.82 9.11 16.84
C PHE A 262 20.45 7.75 16.52
N ILE A 263 21.46 7.74 15.65
CA ILE A 263 22.21 6.54 15.28
C ILE A 263 22.90 5.92 16.49
N ALA A 264 23.59 6.74 17.30
CA ALA A 264 24.26 6.31 18.52
C ALA A 264 23.28 5.70 19.52
N ASN A 265 22.17 6.40 19.81
CA ASN A 265 21.17 5.95 20.79
C ASN A 265 20.45 4.67 20.35
N ASN A 266 20.35 4.41 19.05
CA ASN A 266 19.69 3.22 18.51
C ASN A 266 20.67 2.12 18.08
N ASN A 267 21.95 2.18 18.47
CA ASN A 267 22.96 1.22 18.04
C ASN A 267 22.49 -0.25 18.13
N LYS A 268 21.88 -0.66 19.26
CA LYS A 268 21.39 -2.04 19.45
C LYS A 268 20.29 -2.47 18.46
N LYS A 269 19.59 -1.50 17.86
CA LYS A 269 18.54 -1.69 16.87
C LYS A 269 19.05 -1.54 15.44
N LEU A 270 20.32 -1.18 15.22
CA LEU A 270 20.90 -1.04 13.87
C LEU A 270 21.61 -2.32 13.42
N THR A 271 21.40 -2.73 12.17
CA THR A 271 22.13 -3.83 11.52
C THR A 271 23.13 -3.35 10.46
N GLY A 272 22.97 -2.11 10.00
CA GLY A 272 23.83 -1.51 8.99
C GLY A 272 23.52 -0.03 8.77
N ILE A 273 24.52 0.70 8.29
CA ILE A 273 24.43 2.09 7.86
C ILE A 273 25.15 2.21 6.52
N THR A 274 24.51 2.79 5.51
CA THR A 274 25.09 2.99 4.18
C THR A 274 24.88 4.43 3.74
N GLN A 275 25.97 5.13 3.43
CA GLN A 275 25.89 6.45 2.78
C GLN A 275 25.46 6.28 1.32
N ILE A 276 24.49 7.08 0.87
CA ILE A 276 24.05 7.13 -0.53
C ILE A 276 24.20 8.54 -1.13
N GLY A 277 24.15 8.62 -2.46
CA GLY A 277 24.31 9.87 -3.19
C GLY A 277 25.76 10.35 -3.23
N ASN A 278 25.97 11.66 -3.08
CA ASN A 278 27.31 12.25 -3.04
C ASN A 278 27.95 12.03 -1.65
N ILE A 279 28.83 11.04 -1.55
CA ILE A 279 29.52 10.66 -0.31
C ILE A 279 30.58 11.71 0.02
N LYS A 280 30.54 12.23 1.26
CA LYS A 280 31.47 13.22 1.81
C LYS A 280 31.89 12.76 3.22
N PRO A 281 32.90 13.40 3.85
CA PRO A 281 33.18 13.16 5.26
C PRO A 281 31.94 13.44 6.13
N LEU A 282 31.71 12.60 7.14
CA LEU A 282 30.70 12.85 8.17
C LEU A 282 31.14 14.04 9.01
N GLU A 283 30.31 15.09 9.06
CA GLU A 283 30.58 16.31 9.83
C GLU A 283 29.95 16.20 11.22
N ILE A 284 30.73 15.75 12.21
CA ILE A 284 30.28 15.51 13.58
C ILE A 284 31.30 16.01 14.61
N THR A 285 30.88 16.26 15.85
CA THR A 285 31.83 16.65 16.92
C THR A 285 32.64 15.45 17.42
N ARG A 286 33.75 15.71 18.12
CA ARG A 286 34.55 14.64 18.75
C ARG A 286 33.71 13.82 19.76
N ASP A 287 32.82 14.47 20.49
CA ASP A 287 31.96 13.79 21.46
C ASP A 287 30.85 12.97 20.79
N GLN A 288 30.28 13.47 19.70
CA GLN A 288 29.35 12.69 18.88
C GLN A 288 30.04 11.44 18.31
N ASN A 289 31.30 11.55 17.85
CA ASN A 289 32.06 10.40 17.38
C ASN A 289 32.25 9.35 18.49
N LYS A 290 32.67 9.77 19.69
CA LYS A 290 32.81 8.85 20.84
C LYS A 290 31.50 8.14 21.19
N LYS A 291 30.37 8.86 21.19
CA LYS A 291 29.04 8.28 21.45
C LYS A 291 28.60 7.32 20.36
N ALA A 292 28.92 7.64 19.11
CA ALA A 292 28.50 6.87 17.94
C ALA A 292 29.45 5.75 17.55
N ASP A 293 30.61 5.60 18.19
CA ASP A 293 31.69 4.65 17.82
C ASP A 293 31.18 3.24 17.47
N LEU A 294 30.40 2.64 18.38
CA LEU A 294 29.81 1.31 18.14
C LEU A 294 28.82 1.29 16.97
N ALA A 295 28.04 2.36 16.76
CA ALA A 295 27.13 2.45 15.64
C ALA A 295 27.87 2.69 14.32
N LEU A 296 28.94 3.49 14.33
CA LEU A 296 29.80 3.76 13.18
C LEU A 296 30.56 2.50 12.73
N SER A 297 30.82 1.56 13.63
CA SER A 297 31.33 0.23 13.26
C SER A 297 30.40 -0.55 12.31
N LYS A 298 29.12 -0.14 12.22
CA LYS A 298 28.10 -0.77 11.35
C LYS A 298 27.97 -0.11 9.98
N MET A 299 28.81 0.89 9.68
CA MET A 299 28.93 1.46 8.33
C MET A 299 29.34 0.37 7.35
N LYS A 300 28.60 0.24 6.24
CA LYS A 300 28.80 -0.81 5.23
C LYS A 300 29.73 -0.38 4.11
N ASN A 301 29.80 0.92 3.82
CA ASN A 301 30.75 1.50 2.89
C ASN A 301 31.83 2.30 3.62
N ALA A 302 32.94 2.52 2.92
CA ALA A 302 34.03 3.36 3.42
C ALA A 302 33.50 4.76 3.74
N TYR A 303 33.94 5.30 4.87
CA TYR A 303 33.57 6.63 5.33
C TYR A 303 34.78 7.34 5.93
N SER A 304 34.71 8.67 5.98
CA SER A 304 35.67 9.50 6.68
C SER A 304 34.93 10.46 7.61
N ILE A 305 35.63 10.99 8.62
CA ILE A 305 35.08 11.93 9.59
C ILE A 305 35.81 13.25 9.42
N LYS A 306 35.04 14.34 9.38
CA LYS A 306 35.54 15.70 9.55
C LYS A 306 34.99 16.21 10.87
N TYR A 307 35.87 16.44 11.84
CA TYR A 307 35.45 17.02 13.10
C TYR A 307 35.01 18.47 12.89
N VAL A 308 33.85 18.81 13.43
CA VAL A 308 33.29 20.16 13.44
C VAL A 308 33.01 20.61 14.87
N GLY A 309 33.14 21.91 15.11
CA GLY A 309 33.12 22.50 16.46
C GLY A 309 34.43 22.26 17.19
#